data_AF-A0A496QW28-F1
#
_entry.id   AF-A0A496QW28-F1
#
_cell.length_a   1.000
_cell.length_b   1.000
_cell.length_c   1.000
_cell.angle_alpha   90.00
_cell.angle_beta   90.00
_cell.angle_gamma   90.00
#
_symmetry.space_group_name_H-M   'P 1'
#
loop_
_entity.id
_entity.type
_entity.pdbx_description
1 polymer ?
#
loop_
_entity_poly.entity_id
_entity_poly.type
_entity_poly.pdbx_seq_one_letter_code
_entity_poly.pdbx_strand_id
1 'polypeptide(L)'
;MKIIAIFFLIITQFFSCTVTQKASRVQPSSEEHLFNSQVERDEPEIPKSENETANLFPKAKKEPDLPEKNEQPKVSEKIPEERPNPLSASQIEKQIKDFSGYGYWPVHNNNHIIFLSTDLDRNGLDDVIVLYVSADHFSEADADLLSDFSRLYDITSKPFDCYLQVFFQFEGRITPVYRIPLGKKVVFDSLKQVEIKKDSDRPFAVSAIFQFLDGSERDWVIFGEGGISRFTMKESFSVKPEIRDIDGDNYIDIVIHQRSFEEGTGYETFLTWYKWDGSNFKEYKNTNIVRNLKNFLSFIRKYIQSHNWEKLLEHSLPSETLKELYSKGLEPGEICTRIFQPSTASEEERLQYSEAPPLIELNVKEVLFPEILENPFVRTEKGDYLFPLSVRITAKEGIFVYNAKIKIPMNPFVSRQYQFVVE
;
A
#
# COMPACT_ATOMS: atom_id res chain seq x y z
N MET A 1 -28.37 -49.56 -31.06
CA MET A 1 -28.48 -48.13 -30.72
C MET A 1 -27.18 -47.45 -31.10
N LYS A 2 -27.18 -46.90 -32.32
CA LYS A 2 -26.18 -46.00 -32.89
C LYS A 2 -26.74 -44.58 -32.71
N ILE A 3 -25.88 -43.59 -32.96
CA ILE A 3 -26.16 -42.15 -33.16
C ILE A 3 -26.08 -41.33 -31.86
N ILE A 4 -24.97 -40.63 -31.64
CA ILE A 4 -24.78 -39.19 -31.89
C ILE A 4 -23.30 -38.88 -31.60
N ALA A 5 -22.50 -38.94 -32.66
CA ALA A 5 -21.29 -38.17 -32.88
C ALA A 5 -21.56 -37.42 -34.20
N ILE A 6 -20.94 -36.25 -34.39
CA ILE A 6 -21.11 -35.26 -35.48
C ILE A 6 -21.90 -34.03 -35.01
N PHE A 7 -21.18 -33.02 -34.51
CA PHE A 7 -21.51 -31.61 -34.70
C PHE A 7 -20.23 -30.78 -34.56
N PHE A 8 -19.33 -30.98 -35.52
CA PHE A 8 -18.27 -30.05 -35.89
C PHE A 8 -18.34 -29.94 -37.42
N LEU A 9 -18.04 -28.74 -37.92
CA LEU A 9 -18.00 -28.28 -39.32
C LEU A 9 -19.28 -27.65 -39.91
N ILE A 10 -19.01 -26.51 -40.57
CA ILE A 10 -19.85 -25.65 -41.42
C ILE A 10 -20.55 -24.51 -40.66
N ILE A 11 -19.84 -23.38 -40.54
CA ILE A 11 -20.25 -22.05 -41.06
C ILE A 11 -18.97 -21.21 -41.13
N THR A 12 -18.32 -21.27 -42.30
CA THR A 12 -17.40 -20.25 -42.79
C THR A 12 -17.97 -19.83 -44.14
N GLN A 13 -18.39 -18.58 -44.26
CA GLN A 13 -18.17 -17.66 -45.40
C GLN A 13 -19.23 -16.54 -45.41
N PHE A 14 -18.76 -15.37 -45.87
CA PHE A 14 -19.46 -14.11 -46.17
C PHE A 14 -19.72 -13.14 -45.01
N PHE A 15 -18.73 -12.29 -44.73
CA PHE A 15 -18.87 -10.84 -44.80
C PHE A 15 -17.51 -10.19 -45.07
N SER A 16 -17.22 -9.95 -46.36
CA SER A 16 -16.20 -9.00 -46.79
C SER A 16 -16.82 -7.60 -46.76
N CYS A 17 -16.40 -6.78 -45.81
CA CYS A 17 -16.49 -5.32 -45.93
C CYS A 17 -15.08 -4.75 -45.84
N THR A 18 -14.54 -4.41 -47.01
CA THR A 18 -13.37 -3.56 -47.20
C THR A 18 -13.62 -2.18 -46.61
N VAL A 19 -12.94 -1.84 -45.52
CA VAL A 19 -12.79 -0.45 -45.05
C VAL A 19 -11.41 0.03 -45.49
N THR A 20 -11.42 0.91 -46.47
CA THR A 20 -10.25 1.63 -46.98
C THR A 20 -9.94 2.78 -46.04
N GLN A 21 -9.04 2.59 -45.08
CA GLN A 21 -8.48 3.71 -44.29
C GLN A 21 -7.35 4.38 -45.06
N LYS A 22 -7.62 5.61 -45.48
CA LYS A 22 -6.70 6.52 -46.14
C LYS A 22 -5.76 7.09 -45.06
N ALA A 23 -4.50 6.67 -45.08
CA ALA A 23 -3.46 7.21 -44.21
C ALA A 23 -3.10 8.64 -44.68
N SER A 24 -3.57 9.64 -43.94
CA SER A 24 -3.10 11.02 -44.09
C SER A 24 -1.79 11.18 -43.31
N ARG A 25 -0.72 11.34 -44.08
CA ARG A 25 0.64 11.67 -43.65
C ARG A 25 0.66 13.11 -43.14
N VAL A 26 0.61 13.29 -41.82
CA VAL A 26 0.90 14.58 -41.19
C VAL A 26 2.40 14.61 -40.88
N GLN A 27 3.11 15.53 -41.52
CA GLN A 27 4.50 15.86 -41.20
C GLN A 27 4.55 16.54 -39.83
N PRO A 28 5.39 16.10 -38.89
CA PRO A 28 5.79 16.95 -37.78
C PRO A 28 6.83 17.95 -38.30
N SER A 29 6.47 19.24 -38.25
CA SER A 29 7.37 20.36 -38.45
C SER A 29 8.42 20.39 -37.34
N SER A 30 9.67 20.45 -37.76
CA SER A 30 10.84 20.78 -36.96
C SER A 30 10.75 22.21 -36.44
N GLU A 31 10.55 22.37 -35.13
CA GLU A 31 10.96 23.59 -34.42
C GLU A 31 11.97 23.19 -33.34
N GLU A 32 13.24 23.37 -33.71
CA GLU A 32 14.34 23.54 -32.77
C GLU A 32 14.09 24.83 -32.00
N HIS A 33 13.80 24.72 -30.71
CA HIS A 33 14.00 25.82 -29.78
C HIS A 33 15.05 25.43 -28.75
N LEU A 34 16.26 25.96 -28.99
CA LEU A 34 17.26 26.23 -27.97
C LEU A 34 16.59 26.95 -26.79
N PHE A 35 16.55 26.31 -25.63
CA PHE A 35 16.42 27.01 -24.36
C PHE A 35 17.58 26.63 -23.45
N ASN A 36 18.61 27.47 -23.55
CA ASN A 36 19.72 27.52 -22.65
C ASN A 36 19.33 28.55 -21.57
N SER A 37 19.05 28.10 -20.35
CA SER A 37 18.99 29.00 -19.20
C SER A 37 19.46 28.25 -17.96
N GLN A 38 20.71 28.53 -17.59
CA GLN A 38 21.19 28.44 -16.23
C GLN A 38 20.21 29.20 -15.33
N VAL A 39 19.59 28.49 -14.39
CA VAL A 39 18.89 29.10 -13.27
C VAL A 39 19.69 28.74 -12.03
N GLU A 40 20.34 29.76 -11.47
CA GLU A 40 20.85 29.76 -10.10
C GLU A 40 19.75 29.25 -9.17
N ARG A 41 20.07 28.20 -8.40
CA ARG A 41 19.22 27.76 -7.29
C ARG A 41 19.48 28.70 -6.12
N ASP A 42 18.65 29.73 -6.00
CA ASP A 42 18.39 30.34 -4.72
C ASP A 42 17.64 29.32 -3.85
N GLU A 43 18.24 29.00 -2.70
CA GLU A 43 17.60 28.20 -1.65
C GLU A 43 16.36 28.95 -1.13
N PRO A 44 15.15 28.38 -1.21
CA PRO A 44 14.01 28.96 -0.53
C PRO A 44 14.14 28.67 0.97
N GLU A 45 14.25 29.75 1.76
CA GLU A 45 14.09 29.75 3.20
C GLU A 45 12.80 29.02 3.59
N ILE A 46 12.96 27.99 4.42
CA ILE A 46 11.86 27.24 5.02
C ILE A 46 11.08 28.20 5.93
N PRO A 47 9.79 28.48 5.66
CA PRO A 47 8.97 29.23 6.59
C PRO A 47 8.77 28.36 7.83
N LYS A 48 9.24 28.86 8.99
CA LYS A 48 8.87 28.32 10.29
C LYS A 48 7.35 28.41 10.41
N SER A 49 6.66 27.28 10.33
CA SER A 49 5.24 27.22 10.68
C SER A 49 5.12 27.31 12.20
N GLU A 50 4.68 28.46 12.67
CA GLU A 50 4.21 28.68 14.04
C GLU A 50 2.99 27.78 14.29
N ASN A 51 3.21 26.68 15.01
CA ASN A 51 2.13 25.92 15.65
C ASN A 51 1.73 26.66 16.93
N GLU A 52 0.92 27.70 16.81
CA GLU A 52 0.13 28.25 17.90
C GLU A 52 -1.31 27.72 17.81
N THR A 53 -1.55 26.57 18.43
CA THR A 53 -2.85 26.28 19.05
C THR A 53 -2.59 25.78 20.46
N ALA A 54 -2.47 26.77 21.35
CA ALA A 54 -2.30 26.58 22.77
C ALA A 54 -3.57 25.98 23.41
N ASN A 55 -3.36 24.86 24.11
CA ASN A 55 -3.86 24.60 25.47
C ASN A 55 -5.16 25.33 25.89
N LEU A 56 -6.31 24.73 25.59
CA LEU A 56 -7.57 25.01 26.28
C LEU A 56 -7.89 23.90 27.27
N PHE A 57 -7.14 23.83 28.36
CA PHE A 57 -7.58 23.15 29.59
C PHE A 57 -7.27 24.05 30.79
N PRO A 58 -8.28 24.50 31.55
CA PRO A 58 -8.05 25.33 32.72
C PRO A 58 -7.35 24.54 33.83
N LYS A 59 -6.21 25.06 34.30
CA LYS A 59 -5.52 24.59 35.51
C LYS A 59 -6.47 24.67 36.71
N ALA A 60 -6.69 23.53 37.36
CA ALA A 60 -7.45 23.42 38.59
C ALA A 60 -6.85 24.32 39.70
N LYS A 61 -7.70 25.15 40.30
CA LYS A 61 -7.39 25.91 41.52
C LYS A 61 -7.23 24.94 42.68
N LYS A 62 -6.15 25.13 43.46
CA LYS A 62 -6.01 24.55 44.80
C LYS A 62 -7.15 25.06 45.69
N GLU A 63 -7.96 24.14 46.22
CA GLU A 63 -8.84 24.39 47.35
C GLU A 63 -8.11 24.19 48.69
N PRO A 64 -8.56 24.87 49.76
CA PRO A 64 -7.90 24.88 51.06
C PRO A 64 -8.33 23.69 51.95
N ASP A 65 -7.41 23.31 52.83
CA ASP A 65 -7.61 22.32 53.89
C ASP A 65 -8.78 22.68 54.82
N LEU A 66 -9.72 21.74 54.99
CA LEU A 66 -10.74 21.74 56.03
C LEU A 66 -10.76 20.36 56.74
N PRO A 67 -11.14 20.32 58.02
CA PRO A 67 -10.71 19.28 58.96
C PRO A 67 -11.53 18.00 58.85
N GLU A 68 -10.84 16.88 59.07
CA GLU A 68 -11.40 15.53 59.23
C GLU A 68 -12.49 15.50 60.31
N LYS A 69 -13.73 15.24 59.88
CA LYS A 69 -14.78 14.76 60.76
C LYS A 69 -15.24 13.38 60.30
N ASN A 70 -14.81 12.41 61.09
CA ASN A 70 -14.96 10.98 60.90
C ASN A 70 -16.41 10.56 61.22
N GLU A 71 -17.27 10.49 60.20
CA GLU A 71 -18.55 9.77 60.25
C GLU A 71 -18.59 8.83 59.05
N GLN A 72 -18.44 7.53 59.30
CA GLN A 72 -18.55 6.49 58.27
C GLN A 72 -19.96 6.50 57.67
N PRO A 73 -20.13 6.81 56.37
CA PRO A 73 -21.44 6.67 55.74
C PRO A 73 -21.75 5.19 55.56
N LYS A 74 -22.95 4.79 55.97
CA LYS A 74 -23.55 3.51 55.59
C LYS A 74 -23.44 3.36 54.08
N VAL A 75 -22.73 2.33 53.64
CA VAL A 75 -22.66 1.89 52.24
C VAL A 75 -24.09 1.54 51.82
N SER A 76 -24.78 2.50 51.22
CA SER A 76 -25.97 2.25 50.42
C SER A 76 -25.51 1.36 49.27
N GLU A 77 -25.98 0.11 49.23
CA GLU A 77 -25.93 -0.70 48.02
C GLU A 77 -26.54 0.14 46.88
N LYS A 78 -25.69 0.70 46.02
CA LYS A 78 -26.13 1.29 44.76
C LYS A 78 -26.71 0.14 43.97
N ILE A 79 -28.03 0.13 43.84
CA ILE A 79 -28.75 -0.67 42.85
C ILE A 79 -28.02 -0.45 41.52
N PRO A 80 -27.59 -1.51 40.81
CA PRO A 80 -26.95 -1.35 39.51
C PRO A 80 -27.88 -0.52 38.62
N GLU A 81 -27.44 0.66 38.21
CA GLU A 81 -28.16 1.44 37.20
C GLU A 81 -28.34 0.52 35.98
N GLU A 82 -29.59 0.24 35.62
CA GLU A 82 -29.94 -0.54 34.45
C GLU A 82 -29.23 0.09 33.25
N ARG A 83 -28.30 -0.65 32.64
CA ARG A 83 -27.59 -0.16 31.46
C ARG A 83 -28.65 0.16 30.39
N PRO A 84 -28.63 1.36 29.79
CA PRO A 84 -29.60 1.70 28.76
C PRO A 84 -29.51 0.68 27.62
N ASN A 85 -30.67 0.27 27.11
CA ASN A 85 -30.74 -0.73 26.04
C ASN A 85 -30.08 -0.17 24.77
N PRO A 86 -29.23 -0.94 24.08
CA PRO A 86 -28.65 -0.53 22.81
C PRO A 86 -29.74 -0.30 21.76
N LEU A 87 -29.55 0.69 20.89
CA LEU A 87 -30.50 0.97 19.82
C LEU A 87 -30.43 -0.10 18.74
N SER A 88 -31.59 -0.49 18.22
CA SER A 88 -31.68 -1.28 17.00
C SER A 88 -31.30 -0.46 15.77
N ALA A 89 -30.84 -1.12 14.70
CA ALA A 89 -30.51 -0.47 13.43
C ALA A 89 -31.64 0.43 12.89
N SER A 90 -32.90 0.00 12.99
CA SER A 90 -34.06 0.80 12.57
C SER A 90 -34.25 2.07 13.41
N GLN A 91 -33.99 2.00 14.72
CA GLN A 91 -34.04 3.17 15.59
C GLN A 91 -32.90 4.14 15.28
N ILE A 92 -31.69 3.62 15.01
CA ILE A 92 -30.54 4.41 14.56
C ILE A 92 -30.88 5.13 13.26
N GLU A 93 -31.31 4.41 12.22
CA GLU A 93 -31.67 5.00 10.92
C GLU A 93 -32.73 6.10 11.05
N LYS A 94 -33.77 5.86 11.86
CA LYS A 94 -34.81 6.87 12.11
C LYS A 94 -34.22 8.14 12.71
N GLN A 95 -33.38 8.01 13.73
CA GLN A 95 -32.76 9.17 14.37
C GLN A 95 -31.76 9.88 13.44
N ILE A 96 -30.99 9.15 12.62
CA ILE A 96 -30.11 9.77 11.60
C ILE A 96 -30.94 10.58 10.60
N LYS A 97 -32.09 10.05 10.15
CA LYS A 97 -33.02 10.77 9.27
C LYS A 97 -33.54 12.06 9.91
N ASP A 98 -33.79 12.07 11.21
CA ASP A 98 -34.22 13.27 11.96
C ASP A 98 -33.12 14.36 12.00
N PHE A 99 -31.84 13.97 11.92
CA PHE A 99 -30.70 14.91 11.79
C PHE A 99 -30.39 15.30 10.34
N SER A 100 -31.02 14.64 9.36
CA SER A 100 -30.75 14.85 7.94
C SER A 100 -31.57 16.01 7.39
N GLY A 101 -31.01 16.76 6.44
CA GLY A 101 -31.63 17.96 5.88
C GLY A 101 -30.63 19.12 5.73
N TYR A 102 -31.11 20.28 5.29
CA TYR A 102 -30.29 21.48 5.08
C TYR A 102 -29.11 21.30 4.13
N GLY A 103 -29.30 20.49 3.08
CA GLY A 103 -28.29 20.23 2.06
C GLY A 103 -27.29 19.14 2.42
N TYR A 104 -27.48 18.39 3.52
CA TYR A 104 -26.64 17.25 3.90
C TYR A 104 -27.47 15.99 4.07
N TRP A 105 -27.10 14.96 3.33
CA TRP A 105 -27.84 13.70 3.29
C TRP A 105 -26.91 12.51 3.54
N PRO A 106 -27.34 11.53 4.37
CA PRO A 106 -26.57 10.32 4.61
C PRO A 106 -26.61 9.44 3.36
N VAL A 107 -25.48 8.82 3.03
CA VAL A 107 -25.41 7.85 1.93
C VAL A 107 -26.28 6.65 2.29
N HIS A 108 -27.12 6.25 1.34
CA HIS A 108 -28.11 5.19 1.55
C HIS A 108 -28.20 4.26 0.34
N ASN A 109 -28.68 3.04 0.56
CA ASN A 109 -28.98 2.08 -0.48
C ASN A 109 -30.41 1.57 -0.25
N ASN A 110 -31.29 1.71 -1.25
CA ASN A 110 -32.70 1.32 -1.12
C ASN A 110 -33.38 1.92 0.13
N ASN A 111 -33.13 3.20 0.42
CA ASN A 111 -33.61 3.94 1.61
C ASN A 111 -33.05 3.48 2.98
N HIS A 112 -32.14 2.52 3.00
CA HIS A 112 -31.39 2.10 4.18
C HIS A 112 -30.07 2.83 4.27
N ILE A 113 -29.78 3.42 5.43
CA ILE A 113 -28.57 4.24 5.60
C ILE A 113 -27.38 3.31 5.78
N ILE A 114 -26.29 3.60 5.07
CA ILE A 114 -25.03 2.86 5.23
C ILE A 114 -24.28 3.47 6.41
N PHE A 115 -24.11 2.70 7.48
CA PHE A 115 -23.37 3.14 8.68
C PHE A 115 -22.50 2.02 9.24
N LEU A 116 -21.49 2.42 10.02
CA LEU A 116 -20.66 1.55 10.85
C LEU A 116 -21.02 1.77 12.33
N SER A 117 -20.94 0.71 13.12
CA SER A 117 -21.25 0.73 14.55
C SER A 117 -20.03 0.27 15.35
N THR A 118 -19.62 1.08 16.34
CA THR A 118 -18.45 0.80 17.17
C THR A 118 -18.47 1.68 18.44
N ASP A 119 -18.03 1.16 19.58
CA ASP A 119 -17.96 1.90 20.86
C ASP A 119 -16.77 2.89 20.86
N LEU A 120 -17.03 4.16 20.53
CA LEU A 120 -16.04 5.25 20.40
C LEU A 120 -15.75 5.96 21.73
N ASP A 121 -16.65 5.93 22.71
CA ASP A 121 -16.45 6.56 24.01
C ASP A 121 -16.22 5.57 25.17
N ARG A 122 -16.25 4.25 24.89
CA ARG A 122 -16.07 3.14 25.83
C ARG A 122 -17.18 3.06 26.88
N ASN A 123 -18.38 3.50 26.54
CA ASN A 123 -19.54 3.42 27.43
C ASN A 123 -20.27 2.06 27.33
N GLY A 124 -19.84 1.17 26.44
CA GLY A 124 -20.44 -0.15 26.20
C GLY A 124 -21.64 -0.13 25.25
N LEU A 125 -21.89 0.99 24.57
CA LEU A 125 -22.90 1.16 23.53
C LEU A 125 -22.21 1.42 22.19
N ASP A 126 -22.86 1.01 21.10
CA ASP A 126 -22.35 1.27 19.76
C ASP A 126 -22.62 2.73 19.35
N ASP A 127 -21.56 3.47 19.10
CA ASP A 127 -21.61 4.75 18.41
C ASP A 127 -21.69 4.52 16.91
N VAL A 128 -22.16 5.53 16.17
CA VAL A 128 -22.53 5.39 14.77
C VAL A 128 -21.71 6.33 13.89
N ILE A 129 -21.16 5.78 12.81
CA ILE A 129 -20.37 6.53 11.83
C ILE A 129 -21.03 6.40 10.46
N VAL A 130 -21.35 7.54 9.84
CA VAL A 130 -22.12 7.60 8.59
C VAL A 130 -21.39 8.48 7.58
N LEU A 131 -21.35 8.06 6.32
CA LEU A 131 -20.91 8.92 5.23
C LEU A 131 -22.07 9.85 4.83
N TYR A 132 -21.82 11.15 4.81
CA TYR A 132 -22.73 12.18 4.35
C TYR A 132 -22.20 12.84 3.08
N VAL A 133 -23.12 13.27 2.21
CA VAL A 133 -22.85 14.12 1.05
C VAL A 133 -23.62 15.43 1.14
N SER A 134 -23.00 16.50 0.63
CA SER A 134 -23.70 17.77 0.42
C SER A 134 -24.49 17.70 -0.88
N ALA A 135 -25.82 17.62 -0.80
CA ALA A 135 -26.70 17.53 -1.98
C ALA A 135 -28.05 18.20 -1.72
N ASP A 136 -28.72 18.62 -2.79
CA ASP A 136 -30.00 19.33 -2.68
C ASP A 136 -31.13 18.38 -2.26
N HIS A 137 -31.09 17.14 -2.76
CA HIS A 137 -32.14 16.14 -2.53
C HIS A 137 -31.58 14.82 -1.95
N PHE A 138 -32.38 14.15 -1.13
CA PHE A 138 -32.02 12.84 -0.55
C PHE A 138 -31.71 11.77 -1.60
N SER A 139 -32.38 11.80 -2.76
CA SER A 139 -32.14 10.88 -3.87
C SER A 139 -30.74 11.02 -4.48
N GLU A 140 -30.06 12.14 -4.29
CA GLU A 140 -28.69 12.34 -4.80
C GLU A 140 -27.63 11.70 -3.89
N ALA A 141 -28.00 11.34 -2.66
CA ALA A 141 -27.17 10.58 -1.72
C ALA A 141 -27.33 9.06 -1.88
N ASP A 142 -28.01 8.62 -2.94
CA ASP A 142 -28.18 7.21 -3.24
C ASP A 142 -26.84 6.56 -3.63
N ALA A 143 -26.50 5.44 -3.02
CA ALA A 143 -25.23 4.76 -3.19
C ALA A 143 -25.04 4.22 -4.62
N ASP A 144 -26.11 3.83 -5.32
CA ASP A 144 -26.02 3.34 -6.70
C ASP A 144 -25.67 4.51 -7.64
N LEU A 145 -26.25 5.70 -7.41
CA LEU A 145 -25.87 6.93 -8.12
C LEU A 145 -24.43 7.35 -7.80
N LEU A 146 -24.06 7.33 -6.52
CA LEU A 146 -22.73 7.77 -6.08
C LEU A 146 -21.64 6.80 -6.55
N SER A 147 -21.95 5.52 -6.73
CA SER A 147 -21.01 4.49 -7.21
C SER A 147 -20.99 4.30 -8.73
N ASP A 148 -21.79 5.05 -9.48
CA ASP A 148 -21.79 5.00 -10.95
C ASP A 148 -20.48 5.53 -11.54
N PHE A 149 -19.62 4.61 -12.00
CA PHE A 149 -18.35 4.89 -12.66
C PHE A 149 -18.48 5.71 -13.94
N SER A 150 -19.64 5.70 -14.61
CA SER A 150 -19.86 6.49 -15.83
C SER A 150 -19.67 8.00 -15.58
N ARG A 151 -19.93 8.45 -14.34
CA ARG A 151 -19.76 9.82 -13.88
C ARG A 151 -18.32 10.32 -13.89
N LEU A 152 -17.32 9.42 -13.90
CA LEU A 152 -15.91 9.81 -14.06
C LEU A 152 -15.58 10.32 -15.47
N TYR A 153 -16.36 9.90 -16.47
CA TYR A 153 -16.15 10.22 -17.88
C TYR A 153 -17.09 11.31 -18.40
N ASP A 154 -18.12 11.64 -17.63
CA ASP A 154 -19.07 12.70 -17.94
C ASP A 154 -18.54 14.06 -17.46
N ILE A 155 -18.21 14.93 -18.42
CA ILE A 155 -17.73 16.29 -18.16
C ILE A 155 -18.75 17.18 -17.41
N THR A 156 -20.02 16.78 -17.40
CA THR A 156 -21.09 17.52 -16.71
C THR A 156 -21.30 17.05 -15.27
N SER A 157 -20.72 15.90 -14.91
CA SER A 157 -20.84 15.33 -13.56
C SER A 157 -20.13 16.21 -12.54
N LYS A 158 -20.88 16.64 -11.53
CA LYS A 158 -20.36 17.45 -10.42
C LYS A 158 -19.85 16.56 -9.29
N PRO A 159 -18.73 16.92 -8.63
CA PRO A 159 -18.34 16.27 -7.40
C PRO A 159 -19.24 16.70 -6.23
N PHE A 160 -19.43 15.80 -5.26
CA PHE A 160 -20.11 16.07 -4.00
C PHE A 160 -19.09 16.36 -2.89
N ASP A 161 -19.39 17.31 -2.00
CA ASP A 161 -18.64 17.46 -0.76
C ASP A 161 -19.01 16.31 0.20
N CYS A 162 -18.04 15.47 0.55
CA CYS A 162 -18.23 14.30 1.39
C CYS A 162 -17.73 14.53 2.83
N TYR A 163 -18.42 13.93 3.81
CA TYR A 163 -18.12 14.05 5.23
C TYR A 163 -18.34 12.73 5.95
N LEU A 164 -17.51 12.40 6.93
CA LEU A 164 -17.87 11.40 7.94
C LEU A 164 -18.52 12.08 9.14
N GLN A 165 -19.78 11.73 9.40
CA GLN A 165 -20.53 12.18 10.55
C GLN A 165 -20.49 11.09 11.62
N VAL A 166 -20.04 11.46 12.81
CA VAL A 166 -19.98 10.59 13.99
C VAL A 166 -21.11 10.99 14.95
N PHE A 167 -21.81 9.99 15.46
CA PHE A 167 -22.85 10.14 16.47
C PHE A 167 -22.53 9.28 17.69
N PHE A 168 -22.62 9.84 18.89
CA PHE A 168 -22.51 9.08 20.12
C PHE A 168 -23.87 8.63 20.63
N GLN A 169 -23.96 7.41 21.15
CA GLN A 169 -25.17 6.87 21.73
C GLN A 169 -25.20 7.13 23.25
N PHE A 170 -26.25 7.80 23.72
CA PHE A 170 -26.51 8.03 25.13
C PHE A 170 -28.01 7.92 25.43
N GLU A 171 -28.39 7.16 26.46
CA GLU A 171 -29.78 7.03 26.93
C GLU A 171 -30.82 6.70 25.82
N GLY A 172 -30.47 5.79 24.90
CA GLY A 172 -31.36 5.41 23.80
C GLY A 172 -31.54 6.50 22.74
N ARG A 173 -30.58 7.43 22.64
CA ARG A 173 -30.53 8.45 21.58
C ARG A 173 -29.13 8.54 21.00
N ILE A 174 -29.04 8.91 19.73
CA ILE A 174 -27.77 9.28 19.11
C ILE A 174 -27.66 10.80 19.03
N THR A 175 -26.47 11.34 19.26
CA THR A 175 -26.17 12.78 19.19
C THR A 175 -24.99 13.02 18.26
N PRO A 176 -25.07 13.91 17.26
CA PRO A 176 -23.94 14.20 16.38
C PRO A 176 -22.82 14.88 17.16
N VAL A 177 -21.59 14.36 17.06
CA VAL A 177 -20.42 14.86 17.80
C VAL A 177 -19.37 15.44 16.87
N TYR A 178 -19.01 14.70 15.81
CA TYR A 178 -17.97 15.12 14.86
C TYR A 178 -18.48 15.09 13.42
N ARG A 179 -18.10 16.12 12.65
CA ARG A 179 -18.27 16.14 11.19
C ARG A 179 -16.90 16.35 10.55
N ILE A 180 -16.40 15.32 9.88
CA ILE A 180 -15.02 15.26 9.41
C ILE A 180 -15.04 15.38 7.88
N PRO A 181 -14.53 16.47 7.28
CA PRO A 181 -14.56 16.66 5.84
C PRO A 181 -13.59 15.69 5.15
N LEU A 182 -14.10 14.97 4.15
CA LEU A 182 -13.32 14.13 3.24
C LEU A 182 -12.97 14.85 1.94
N GLY A 183 -13.64 15.98 1.67
CA GLY A 183 -13.42 16.81 0.48
C GLY A 183 -14.37 16.45 -0.66
N LYS A 184 -14.07 16.95 -1.86
CA LYS A 184 -14.91 16.80 -3.05
C LYS A 184 -14.62 15.49 -3.78
N LYS A 185 -15.65 14.67 -3.97
CA LYS A 185 -15.52 13.32 -4.55
C LYS A 185 -16.55 13.12 -5.65
N VAL A 186 -16.17 12.39 -6.70
CA VAL A 186 -17.07 12.11 -7.83
C VAL A 186 -17.76 10.77 -7.61
N VAL A 187 -17.00 9.69 -7.51
CA VAL A 187 -17.53 8.33 -7.37
C VAL A 187 -17.14 7.75 -6.02
N PHE A 188 -18.14 7.31 -5.25
CA PHE A 188 -17.99 6.58 -3.99
C PHE A 188 -17.93 5.08 -4.26
N ASP A 189 -16.96 4.39 -3.66
CA ASP A 189 -16.79 2.96 -3.83
C ASP A 189 -17.27 2.19 -2.60
N SER A 190 -16.68 2.48 -1.44
CA SER A 190 -16.95 1.71 -0.23
C SER A 190 -16.62 2.47 1.05
N LEU A 191 -17.32 2.08 2.13
CA LEU A 191 -17.09 2.53 3.49
C LEU A 191 -16.89 1.31 4.38
N LYS A 192 -15.77 1.21 5.08
CA LYS A 192 -15.46 0.06 5.94
C LYS A 192 -14.60 0.44 7.13
N GLN A 193 -14.68 -0.34 8.19
CA GLN A 193 -13.74 -0.29 9.30
C GLN A 193 -12.46 -1.05 8.94
N VAL A 194 -11.32 -0.55 9.41
CA VAL A 194 -10.00 -1.15 9.24
C VAL A 194 -9.32 -1.17 10.61
N GLU A 195 -8.98 -2.36 11.09
CA GLU A 195 -8.17 -2.53 12.29
C GLU A 195 -6.74 -2.04 12.02
N ILE A 196 -6.23 -1.12 12.84
CA ILE A 196 -4.83 -0.67 12.74
C ILE A 196 -3.93 -1.58 13.58
N LYS A 197 -4.43 -2.07 14.71
CA LYS A 197 -3.72 -3.03 15.55
C LYS A 197 -4.46 -4.35 15.53
N LYS A 198 -3.75 -5.43 15.23
CA LYS A 198 -4.30 -6.78 15.15
C LYS A 198 -4.91 -7.20 16.50
N ASP A 199 -6.07 -7.85 16.44
CA ASP A 199 -6.80 -8.39 17.59
C ASP A 199 -7.13 -7.32 18.65
N SER A 200 -7.29 -6.06 18.20
CA SER A 200 -7.57 -4.91 19.04
C SER A 200 -8.69 -4.07 18.44
N ASP A 201 -9.62 -3.62 19.28
CA ASP A 201 -10.67 -2.68 18.89
C ASP A 201 -10.11 -1.28 18.60
N ARG A 202 -8.92 -0.95 19.16
CA ARG A 202 -8.21 0.31 18.94
C ARG A 202 -6.69 0.20 18.82
N PRO A 203 -6.03 1.15 18.13
CA PRO A 203 -6.63 2.13 17.23
C PRO A 203 -7.26 1.45 16.01
N PHE A 204 -8.22 2.11 15.37
CA PHE A 204 -8.81 1.68 14.11
C PHE A 204 -9.06 2.86 13.18
N ALA A 205 -9.25 2.59 11.91
CA ALA A 205 -9.63 3.58 10.90
C ALA A 205 -11.01 3.27 10.32
N VAL A 206 -11.74 4.34 9.99
CA VAL A 206 -12.83 4.28 9.02
C VAL A 206 -12.26 4.65 7.66
N SER A 207 -12.36 3.72 6.72
CA SER A 207 -11.86 3.82 5.37
C SER A 207 -13.00 4.14 4.41
N ALA A 208 -13.00 5.34 3.85
CA ALA A 208 -13.85 5.72 2.72
C ALA A 208 -13.02 5.68 1.43
N ILE A 209 -13.46 4.91 0.44
CA ILE A 209 -12.79 4.77 -0.86
C ILE A 209 -13.61 5.52 -1.91
N PHE A 210 -12.91 6.29 -2.74
CA PHE A 210 -13.47 7.05 -3.84
C PHE A 210 -12.67 6.76 -5.12
N GLN A 211 -13.35 6.73 -6.26
CA GLN A 211 -12.72 6.46 -7.55
C GLN A 211 -12.47 7.78 -8.29
N PHE A 212 -11.41 7.81 -9.08
CA PHE A 212 -11.03 8.91 -9.98
C PHE A 212 -10.52 8.35 -11.32
N LEU A 213 -10.28 9.20 -12.31
CA LEU A 213 -10.01 8.76 -13.68
C LEU A 213 -8.78 7.85 -13.81
N ASP A 214 -7.72 8.13 -13.05
CA ASP A 214 -6.46 7.40 -13.04
C ASP A 214 -6.29 6.39 -11.89
N GLY A 215 -7.35 6.12 -11.10
CA GLY A 215 -7.29 5.18 -9.97
C GLY A 215 -8.26 5.48 -8.81
N SER A 216 -7.79 5.35 -7.57
CA SER A 216 -8.64 5.50 -6.37
C SER A 216 -7.99 6.28 -5.23
N GLU A 217 -8.79 6.98 -4.44
CA GLU A 217 -8.39 7.70 -3.24
C GLU A 217 -9.04 7.05 -2.03
N ARG A 218 -8.24 6.72 -1.02
CA ARG A 218 -8.69 6.15 0.24
C ARG A 218 -8.42 7.14 1.36
N ASP A 219 -9.48 7.66 1.95
CA ASP A 219 -9.41 8.48 3.16
C ASP A 219 -9.62 7.60 4.39
N TRP A 220 -8.65 7.62 5.29
CA TRP A 220 -8.72 7.04 6.61
C TRP A 220 -8.96 8.14 7.63
N VAL A 221 -10.06 8.02 8.36
CA VAL A 221 -10.29 8.74 9.61
C VAL A 221 -10.00 7.79 10.75
N ILE A 222 -8.99 8.11 11.53
CA ILE A 222 -8.41 7.21 12.52
C ILE A 222 -8.89 7.62 13.90
N PHE A 223 -9.41 6.66 14.65
CA PHE A 223 -9.85 6.81 16.03
C PHE A 223 -8.84 6.10 16.93
N GLY A 224 -8.01 6.88 17.61
CA GLY A 224 -6.97 6.39 18.52
C GLY A 224 -7.05 7.03 19.91
N GLU A 225 -6.10 6.69 20.77
CA GLU A 225 -5.99 7.27 22.12
C GLU A 225 -5.61 8.76 22.07
N GLY A 226 -4.84 9.16 21.04
CA GLY A 226 -4.48 10.56 20.78
C GLY A 226 -5.59 11.41 20.16
N GLY A 227 -6.81 10.87 20.00
CA GLY A 227 -7.93 11.54 19.37
C GLY A 227 -8.17 11.08 17.93
N ILE A 228 -8.77 11.98 17.13
CA ILE A 228 -9.11 11.72 15.73
C ILE A 228 -8.01 12.28 14.83
N SER A 229 -7.46 11.45 13.95
CA SER A 229 -6.51 11.87 12.92
C SER A 229 -6.95 11.43 11.52
N ARG A 230 -6.28 11.92 10.49
CA ARG A 230 -6.60 11.60 9.09
C ARG A 230 -5.33 11.19 8.34
N PHE A 231 -5.49 10.20 7.48
CA PHE A 231 -4.47 9.75 6.54
C PHE A 231 -5.12 9.49 5.18
N THR A 232 -4.49 9.95 4.10
CA THR A 232 -5.05 9.80 2.74
C THR A 232 -4.05 9.07 1.87
N MET A 233 -4.51 8.03 1.18
CA MET A 233 -3.74 7.27 0.21
C MET A 233 -4.33 7.46 -1.17
N LYS A 234 -3.45 7.58 -2.17
CA LYS A 234 -3.84 7.55 -3.58
C LYS A 234 -3.26 6.32 -4.23
N GLU A 235 -4.06 5.69 -5.07
CA GLU A 235 -3.68 4.57 -5.92
C GLU A 235 -3.88 4.98 -7.37
N SER A 236 -2.87 4.76 -8.21
CA SER A 236 -2.92 4.98 -9.65
C SER A 236 -2.03 3.96 -10.36
N PHE A 237 -1.90 4.05 -11.68
CA PHE A 237 -0.97 3.20 -12.43
C PHE A 237 0.49 3.30 -11.95
N SER A 238 0.86 4.46 -11.40
CA SER A 238 2.22 4.74 -10.94
C SER A 238 2.36 4.70 -9.42
N VAL A 239 1.28 4.63 -8.65
CA VAL A 239 1.32 4.65 -7.17
C VAL A 239 0.46 3.52 -6.64
N LYS A 240 1.02 2.60 -5.86
CA LYS A 240 0.29 1.47 -5.27
C LYS A 240 0.52 1.41 -3.76
N PRO A 241 -0.50 1.63 -2.93
CA PRO A 241 -0.39 1.41 -1.51
C PRO A 241 -0.47 -0.10 -1.19
N GLU A 242 0.42 -0.56 -0.33
CA GLU A 242 0.38 -1.90 0.26
C GLU A 242 0.21 -1.77 1.78
N ILE A 243 -0.79 -2.43 2.33
CA ILE A 243 -1.17 -2.33 3.74
C ILE A 243 -0.97 -3.70 4.38
N ARG A 244 0.03 -3.82 5.26
CA ARG A 244 0.37 -5.05 5.98
C ARG A 244 1.35 -4.74 7.10
N ASP A 245 1.38 -5.53 8.16
CA ASP A 245 2.46 -5.49 9.17
C ASP A 245 3.75 -6.05 8.53
N ILE A 246 4.76 -5.21 8.30
CA ILE A 246 6.04 -5.63 7.72
C ILE A 246 7.14 -5.83 8.76
N ASP A 247 6.99 -5.36 9.99
CA ASP A 247 8.01 -5.45 11.02
C ASP A 247 7.66 -6.34 12.21
N GLY A 248 6.45 -6.89 12.24
CA GLY A 248 5.96 -7.86 13.20
C GLY A 248 5.50 -7.25 14.53
N ASP A 249 5.24 -5.94 14.59
CA ASP A 249 4.81 -5.27 15.82
C ASP A 249 3.29 -5.32 16.07
N ASN A 250 2.53 -6.01 15.20
CA ASN A 250 1.08 -6.15 15.18
C ASN A 250 0.31 -4.88 14.83
N TYR A 251 0.97 -3.80 14.43
CA TYR A 251 0.34 -2.67 13.76
C TYR A 251 0.44 -2.86 12.25
N ILE A 252 -0.60 -2.47 11.52
CA ILE A 252 -0.49 -2.42 10.07
C ILE A 252 0.51 -1.32 9.68
N ASP A 253 1.35 -1.61 8.70
CA ASP A 253 2.16 -0.60 8.03
C ASP A 253 1.56 -0.25 6.67
N ILE A 254 1.91 0.94 6.17
CA ILE A 254 1.54 1.37 4.83
C ILE A 254 2.82 1.58 4.03
N VAL A 255 3.00 0.79 2.98
CA VAL A 255 4.13 0.92 2.04
C VAL A 255 3.60 1.43 0.72
N ILE A 256 3.98 2.66 0.36
CA ILE A 256 3.62 3.25 -0.94
C ILE A 256 4.69 2.89 -1.96
N HIS A 257 4.30 2.16 -2.99
CA HIS A 257 5.15 1.85 -4.15
C HIS A 257 4.89 2.90 -5.24
N GLN A 258 5.89 3.73 -5.56
CA GLN A 258 5.79 4.76 -6.59
C GLN A 258 6.76 4.47 -7.75
N ARG A 259 6.22 4.33 -8.96
CA ARG A 259 6.97 4.19 -10.21
C ARG A 259 7.20 5.57 -10.83
N SER A 260 8.46 5.88 -11.14
CA SER A 260 8.84 7.09 -11.86
C SER A 260 9.78 6.75 -13.00
N PHE A 261 9.63 7.43 -14.14
CA PHE A 261 10.58 7.33 -15.26
C PHE A 261 11.80 8.21 -14.98
N GLU A 262 13.00 7.66 -15.16
CA GLU A 262 14.28 8.33 -15.08
C GLU A 262 15.00 8.21 -16.43
N GLU A 263 15.27 9.34 -17.08
CA GLU A 263 15.91 9.38 -18.39
C GLU A 263 17.24 8.61 -18.39
N GLY A 264 17.44 7.72 -19.38
CA GLY A 264 18.65 6.91 -19.52
C GLY A 264 18.81 5.74 -18.54
N THR A 265 17.91 5.55 -17.57
CA THR A 265 18.02 4.45 -16.59
C THR A 265 16.79 3.54 -16.49
N GLY A 266 15.66 3.97 -17.07
CA GLY A 266 14.41 3.23 -17.11
C GLY A 266 13.40 3.75 -16.08
N TYR A 267 12.64 2.85 -15.48
CA TYR A 267 11.70 3.14 -14.41
C TYR A 267 12.28 2.77 -13.04
N GLU A 268 12.35 3.74 -12.14
CA GLU A 268 12.65 3.49 -10.73
C GLU A 268 11.35 3.19 -9.97
N THR A 269 11.47 2.37 -8.91
CA THR A 269 10.41 2.16 -7.93
C THR A 269 10.90 2.66 -6.57
N PHE A 270 10.24 3.70 -6.09
CA PHE A 270 10.43 4.26 -4.75
C PHE A 270 9.46 3.58 -3.79
N LEU A 271 9.97 3.14 -2.64
CA LEU A 271 9.13 2.66 -1.54
C LEU A 271 9.18 3.67 -0.41
N THR A 272 8.01 4.07 0.08
CA THR A 272 7.89 4.91 1.28
C THR A 272 7.07 4.16 2.32
N TRP A 273 7.66 3.93 3.50
CA TRP A 273 7.03 3.29 4.65
C TRP A 273 6.45 4.35 5.57
N TYR A 274 5.15 4.24 5.83
CA TYR A 274 4.46 4.95 6.89
C TYR A 274 4.15 4.01 8.04
N LYS A 275 4.55 4.42 9.25
CA LYS A 275 4.34 3.66 10.49
C LYS A 275 3.41 4.42 11.43
N TRP A 276 2.62 3.68 12.20
CA TRP A 276 1.82 4.23 13.27
C TRP A 276 2.69 4.75 14.42
N ASP A 277 2.53 6.03 14.80
CA ASP A 277 3.33 6.66 15.86
C ASP A 277 2.62 6.76 17.22
N GLY A 278 1.45 6.15 17.36
CA GLY A 278 0.55 6.32 18.51
C GLY A 278 -0.61 7.28 18.26
N SER A 279 -0.51 8.14 17.23
CA SER A 279 -1.51 9.17 16.91
C SER A 279 -1.90 9.24 15.44
N ASN A 280 -0.95 9.07 14.52
CA ASN A 280 -1.16 9.06 13.08
C ASN A 280 -0.15 8.15 12.38
N PHE A 281 -0.36 7.88 11.09
CA PHE A 281 0.66 7.33 10.22
C PHE A 281 1.63 8.43 9.79
N LYS A 282 2.92 8.22 10.02
CA LYS A 282 3.99 9.14 9.61
C LYS A 282 5.00 8.41 8.75
N GLU A 283 5.56 9.14 7.78
CA GLU A 283 6.69 8.64 7.01
C GLU A 283 7.83 8.28 7.97
N TYR A 284 8.25 7.03 7.92
CA TYR A 284 9.30 6.47 8.76
C TYR A 284 10.58 6.28 7.96
N LYS A 285 10.49 5.74 6.74
CA LYS A 285 11.65 5.49 5.89
C LYS A 285 11.28 5.41 4.40
N ASN A 286 12.23 5.73 3.53
CA ASN A 286 12.13 5.53 2.10
C ASN A 286 13.33 4.72 1.55
N THR A 287 13.16 4.07 0.40
CA THR A 287 14.22 3.35 -0.32
C THR A 287 13.93 3.24 -1.82
N ASN A 288 14.95 2.89 -2.61
CA ASN A 288 14.86 2.62 -4.04
C ASN A 288 15.01 1.13 -4.33
N ILE A 289 14.39 0.63 -5.40
CA ILE A 289 14.47 -0.78 -5.76
C ILE A 289 15.48 -1.02 -6.88
N VAL A 290 15.44 -0.25 -7.95
CA VAL A 290 16.27 -0.52 -9.14
C VAL A 290 17.70 -0.05 -8.91
N ARG A 291 17.89 1.18 -8.42
CA ARG A 291 19.22 1.72 -8.09
C ARG A 291 19.97 0.87 -7.06
N ASN A 292 19.30 0.47 -5.98
CA ASN A 292 19.94 -0.33 -4.94
C ASN A 292 20.24 -1.75 -5.42
N LEU A 293 19.39 -2.35 -6.27
CA LEU A 293 19.67 -3.64 -6.91
C LEU A 293 20.88 -3.56 -7.86
N LYS A 294 20.97 -2.52 -8.70
CA LYS A 294 22.13 -2.29 -9.58
C LYS A 294 23.43 -2.18 -8.77
N ASN A 295 23.39 -1.46 -7.65
CA ASN A 295 24.54 -1.35 -6.74
C ASN A 295 24.90 -2.71 -6.12
N PHE A 296 23.92 -3.45 -5.61
CA PHE A 296 24.11 -4.80 -5.09
C PHE A 296 24.80 -5.71 -6.13
N LEU A 297 24.26 -5.79 -7.35
CA LEU A 297 24.81 -6.59 -8.44
C LEU A 297 26.23 -6.15 -8.84
N SER A 298 26.53 -4.85 -8.82
CA SER A 298 27.87 -4.34 -9.08
C SER A 298 28.90 -4.86 -8.06
N PHE A 299 28.54 -4.91 -6.77
CA PHE A 299 29.40 -5.52 -5.75
C PHE A 299 29.56 -7.02 -5.95
N ILE A 300 28.47 -7.74 -6.26
CA ILE A 300 28.54 -9.18 -6.57
C ILE A 300 29.48 -9.45 -7.74
N ARG A 301 29.37 -8.69 -8.84
CA ARG A 301 30.29 -8.76 -10.00
C ARG A 301 31.73 -8.65 -9.53
N LYS A 302 32.05 -7.62 -8.73
CA LYS A 302 33.42 -7.38 -8.23
C LYS A 302 33.94 -8.56 -7.41
N TYR A 303 33.11 -9.14 -6.53
CA TYR A 303 33.53 -10.26 -5.70
C TYR A 303 33.72 -11.56 -6.49
N ILE A 304 32.86 -11.85 -7.46
CA ILE A 304 33.03 -13.01 -8.35
C ILE A 304 34.32 -12.86 -9.17
N GLN A 305 34.56 -11.69 -9.78
CA GLN A 305 35.76 -11.44 -10.61
C GLN A 305 37.08 -11.49 -9.82
N SER A 306 37.03 -11.24 -8.51
CA SER A 306 38.21 -11.28 -7.63
C SER A 306 38.32 -12.57 -6.82
N HIS A 307 37.46 -13.55 -7.09
CA HIS A 307 37.38 -14.83 -6.36
C HIS A 307 37.23 -14.66 -4.83
N ASN A 308 36.64 -13.55 -4.38
CA ASN A 308 36.44 -13.26 -2.96
C ASN A 308 35.08 -13.77 -2.49
N TRP A 309 34.98 -15.10 -2.37
CA TRP A 309 33.73 -15.80 -2.05
C TRP A 309 33.20 -15.45 -0.66
N GLU A 310 34.07 -15.28 0.33
CA GLU A 310 33.65 -14.87 1.68
C GLU A 310 32.94 -13.51 1.66
N LYS A 311 33.52 -12.49 1.01
CA LYS A 311 32.89 -11.17 0.91
C LYS A 311 31.61 -11.19 0.08
N LEU A 312 31.54 -12.04 -0.94
CA LEU A 312 30.31 -12.27 -1.69
C LEU A 312 29.20 -12.75 -0.77
N LEU A 313 29.47 -13.80 0.02
CA LEU A 313 28.48 -14.40 0.92
C LEU A 313 28.10 -13.44 2.05
N GLU A 314 29.07 -12.77 2.66
CA GLU A 314 28.83 -11.75 3.69
C GLU A 314 27.93 -10.63 3.17
N HIS A 315 28.08 -10.22 1.90
CA HIS A 315 27.26 -9.16 1.30
C HIS A 315 25.87 -9.66 0.88
N SER A 316 25.75 -10.93 0.48
CA SER A 316 24.56 -11.45 -0.19
C SER A 316 23.67 -12.36 0.65
N LEU A 317 24.10 -12.82 1.82
CA LEU A 317 23.31 -13.71 2.69
C LEU A 317 23.28 -13.21 4.14
N PRO A 318 22.11 -13.16 4.81
CA PRO A 318 22.00 -12.73 6.21
C PRO A 318 23.02 -13.41 7.12
N SER A 319 23.46 -12.70 8.15
CA SER A 319 24.50 -13.22 9.04
C SER A 319 24.08 -14.49 9.78
N GLU A 320 22.79 -14.62 10.15
CA GLU A 320 22.28 -15.86 10.75
C GLU A 320 22.28 -17.01 9.74
N THR A 321 21.83 -16.76 8.50
CA THR A 321 21.83 -17.77 7.43
C THR A 321 23.25 -18.25 7.13
N LEU A 322 24.23 -17.34 7.06
CA LEU A 322 25.62 -17.70 6.79
C LEU A 322 26.22 -18.53 7.92
N LYS A 323 25.97 -18.15 9.19
CA LYS A 323 26.38 -18.93 10.37
C LYS A 323 25.76 -20.33 10.37
N GLU A 324 24.48 -20.43 10.01
CA GLU A 324 23.78 -21.72 9.92
C GLU A 324 24.43 -22.62 8.86
N LEU A 325 24.71 -22.09 7.66
CA LEU A 325 25.35 -22.83 6.58
C LEU A 325 26.76 -23.30 6.96
N TYR A 326 27.56 -22.43 7.59
CA TYR A 326 28.88 -22.81 8.12
C TYR A 326 28.80 -23.86 9.23
N SER A 327 27.80 -23.78 10.12
CA SER A 327 27.61 -24.81 11.16
C SER A 327 27.24 -26.18 10.60
N LYS A 328 26.71 -26.23 9.37
CA LYS A 328 26.45 -27.46 8.61
C LYS A 328 27.69 -27.97 7.87
N GLY A 329 28.84 -27.30 8.00
CA GLY A 329 30.09 -27.66 7.35
C GLY A 329 30.18 -27.28 5.87
N LEU A 330 29.32 -26.37 5.40
CA LEU A 330 29.36 -25.92 4.01
C LEU A 330 30.46 -24.88 3.82
N GLU A 331 31.40 -25.18 2.93
CA GLU A 331 32.46 -24.24 2.57
C GLU A 331 31.91 -23.10 1.68
N PRO A 332 32.54 -21.90 1.67
CA PRO A 332 32.07 -20.76 0.88
C PRO A 332 31.81 -21.09 -0.60
N GLY A 333 32.66 -21.92 -1.20
CA GLY A 333 32.52 -22.36 -2.59
C GLY A 333 31.29 -23.23 -2.86
N GLU A 334 30.93 -24.09 -1.90
CA GLU A 334 29.74 -24.92 -2.01
C GLU A 334 28.47 -24.06 -1.91
N ILE A 335 28.46 -23.09 -1.00
CA ILE A 335 27.36 -22.13 -0.87
C ILE A 335 27.21 -21.31 -2.17
N CYS A 336 28.30 -20.84 -2.76
CA CYS A 336 28.28 -20.14 -4.05
C CYS A 336 27.72 -21.02 -5.18
N THR A 337 28.07 -22.31 -5.22
CA THR A 337 27.53 -23.25 -6.22
C THR A 337 26.02 -23.48 -6.06
N ARG A 338 25.51 -23.41 -4.83
CA ARG A 338 24.06 -23.49 -4.56
C ARG A 338 23.31 -22.20 -4.92
N ILE A 339 23.97 -21.05 -4.85
CA ILE A 339 23.41 -19.76 -5.30
C ILE A 339 23.40 -19.65 -6.82
N PHE A 340 24.51 -19.99 -7.46
CA PHE A 340 24.71 -19.88 -8.91
C PHE A 340 24.70 -21.26 -9.55
N GLN A 341 23.51 -21.71 -9.95
CA GLN A 341 23.33 -23.00 -10.58
C GLN A 341 23.63 -22.89 -12.08
N PRO A 342 24.41 -23.82 -12.66
CA PRO A 342 24.52 -23.96 -14.11
C PRO A 342 23.15 -23.91 -14.78
N SER A 343 22.98 -23.07 -15.79
CA SER A 343 21.72 -23.06 -16.55
C SER A 343 21.57 -24.39 -17.27
N THR A 344 20.51 -25.13 -16.95
CA THR A 344 20.10 -26.30 -17.74
C THR A 344 19.45 -25.80 -19.02
N ALA A 345 20.28 -25.39 -19.97
CA ALA A 345 19.84 -24.92 -21.28
C ALA A 345 18.92 -25.98 -21.94
N SER A 346 17.99 -25.55 -22.80
CA SER A 346 17.16 -26.47 -23.59
C SER A 346 18.05 -27.36 -24.46
N GLU A 347 17.57 -28.52 -24.94
CA GLU A 347 18.39 -29.40 -25.79
C GLU A 347 18.98 -28.71 -27.03
N GLU A 348 18.31 -27.66 -27.53
CA GLU A 348 18.77 -26.85 -28.67
C GLU A 348 19.93 -25.91 -28.31
N GLU A 349 19.99 -25.44 -27.06
CA GLU A 349 21.08 -24.59 -26.55
C GLU A 349 22.30 -25.42 -26.09
N ARG A 350 22.09 -26.67 -25.65
CA ARG A 350 23.16 -27.61 -25.28
C ARG A 350 24.14 -27.90 -26.42
N LEU A 351 23.72 -27.73 -27.67
CA LEU A 351 24.60 -27.88 -28.84
C LEU A 351 25.67 -26.78 -28.96
N GLN A 352 25.55 -25.68 -28.20
CA GLN A 352 26.53 -24.57 -28.20
C GLN A 352 27.31 -24.40 -26.89
N TYR A 353 26.86 -24.98 -25.77
CA TYR A 353 27.48 -24.80 -24.46
C TYR A 353 27.79 -26.14 -23.81
N SER A 354 29.07 -26.39 -23.48
CA SER A 354 29.48 -27.50 -22.60
C SER A 354 28.79 -27.38 -21.24
N GLU A 355 28.56 -28.50 -20.54
CA GLU A 355 28.07 -28.49 -19.15
C GLU A 355 28.89 -27.47 -18.33
N ALA A 356 28.23 -26.46 -17.78
CA ALA A 356 28.95 -25.39 -17.11
C ALA A 356 29.52 -25.92 -15.79
N PRO A 357 30.84 -25.80 -15.54
CA PRO A 357 31.45 -26.26 -14.30
C PRO A 357 30.95 -25.40 -13.13
N PRO A 358 31.14 -25.83 -11.87
CA PRO A 358 30.90 -24.98 -10.71
C PRO A 358 31.60 -23.63 -10.84
N LEU A 359 30.91 -22.53 -10.48
CA LEU A 359 31.42 -21.16 -10.66
C LEU A 359 32.79 -20.95 -9.98
N ILE A 360 33.05 -21.64 -8.87
CA ILE A 360 34.32 -21.53 -8.14
C ILE A 360 35.52 -22.07 -8.91
N GLU A 361 35.33 -22.97 -9.88
CA GLU A 361 36.40 -23.58 -10.67
C GLU A 361 36.83 -22.70 -11.85
N LEU A 362 36.04 -21.68 -12.18
CA LEU A 362 36.27 -20.83 -13.34
C LEU A 362 37.32 -19.75 -13.09
N ASN A 363 38.18 -19.51 -14.08
CA ASN A 363 39.02 -18.32 -14.12
C ASN A 363 38.24 -17.14 -14.71
N VAL A 364 37.34 -16.57 -13.91
CA VAL A 364 36.39 -15.53 -14.32
C VAL A 364 37.10 -14.26 -14.77
N LYS A 365 36.83 -13.83 -16.01
CA LYS A 365 37.27 -12.54 -16.56
C LYS A 365 36.17 -11.49 -16.47
N GLU A 366 34.93 -11.89 -16.75
CA GLU A 366 33.80 -10.97 -16.87
C GLU A 366 32.53 -11.61 -16.28
N VAL A 367 31.72 -10.78 -15.61
CA VAL A 367 30.41 -11.15 -15.07
C VAL A 367 29.38 -10.14 -15.55
N LEU A 368 28.42 -10.62 -16.32
CA LEU A 368 27.38 -9.80 -16.93
C LEU A 368 26.01 -10.21 -16.39
N PHE A 369 25.41 -9.26 -15.69
CA PHE A 369 24.03 -9.30 -15.25
C PHE A 369 23.14 -8.71 -16.35
N PRO A 370 21.86 -9.10 -16.43
CA PRO A 370 20.91 -8.50 -17.35
C PRO A 370 20.76 -7.01 -17.07
N GLU A 371 20.40 -6.27 -18.09
CA GLU A 371 20.02 -4.88 -17.95
C GLU A 371 18.66 -4.78 -17.23
N ILE A 372 18.62 -4.06 -16.11
CA ILE A 372 17.42 -3.91 -15.28
C ILE A 372 16.89 -2.50 -15.46
N LEU A 373 15.83 -2.39 -16.24
CA LEU A 373 15.19 -1.11 -16.57
C LEU A 373 13.92 -0.83 -15.76
N GLU A 374 13.44 -1.79 -14.97
CA GLU A 374 12.31 -1.60 -14.05
C GLU A 374 12.41 -2.60 -12.89
N ASN A 375 11.53 -2.47 -11.90
CA ASN A 375 11.47 -3.40 -10.76
C ASN A 375 11.16 -4.84 -11.24
N PRO A 376 12.11 -5.78 -11.14
CA PRO A 376 11.93 -7.12 -11.69
C PRO A 376 11.32 -8.11 -10.68
N PHE A 377 10.99 -7.65 -9.48
CA PHE A 377 10.57 -8.53 -8.39
C PHE A 377 9.08 -8.85 -8.44
N VAL A 378 8.75 -10.13 -8.29
CA VAL A 378 7.38 -10.65 -8.20
C VAL A 378 7.10 -11.05 -6.76
N ARG A 379 5.94 -10.63 -6.22
CA ARG A 379 5.52 -10.99 -4.86
C ARG A 379 5.17 -12.47 -4.78
N THR A 380 5.61 -13.12 -3.71
CA THR A 380 5.31 -14.52 -3.37
C THR A 380 4.16 -14.60 -2.36
N GLU A 381 3.60 -15.80 -2.20
CA GLU A 381 2.57 -16.07 -1.18
C GLU A 381 3.06 -15.78 0.25
N LYS A 382 4.36 -15.92 0.51
CA LYS A 382 4.98 -15.64 1.81
C LYS A 382 5.17 -14.14 2.08
N GLY A 383 4.87 -13.27 1.13
CA GLY A 383 5.02 -11.82 1.25
C GLY A 383 6.39 -11.26 0.84
N ASP A 384 7.39 -12.14 0.68
CA ASP A 384 8.68 -11.81 0.07
C ASP A 384 8.51 -11.50 -1.44
N TYR A 385 9.50 -10.83 -2.03
CA TYR A 385 9.55 -10.63 -3.48
C TYR A 385 10.76 -11.33 -4.09
N LEU A 386 10.56 -12.02 -5.22
CA LEU A 386 11.57 -12.82 -5.89
C LEU A 386 11.87 -12.30 -7.30
N PHE A 387 13.14 -12.34 -7.66
CA PHE A 387 13.64 -12.05 -8.99
C PHE A 387 14.52 -13.21 -9.47
N PRO A 388 14.05 -14.02 -10.44
CA PRO A 388 14.89 -15.00 -11.11
C PRO A 388 15.92 -14.27 -12.00
N LEU A 389 17.19 -14.59 -11.81
CA LEU A 389 18.33 -13.91 -12.41
C LEU A 389 19.16 -14.90 -13.23
N SER A 390 19.39 -14.60 -14.50
CA SER A 390 20.39 -15.31 -15.31
C SER A 390 21.65 -14.45 -15.45
N VAL A 391 22.82 -15.06 -15.24
CA VAL A 391 24.12 -14.38 -15.18
C VAL A 391 25.04 -15.00 -16.23
N ARG A 392 25.61 -14.18 -17.10
CA ARG A 392 26.62 -14.63 -18.08
C ARG A 392 28.01 -14.44 -17.49
N ILE A 393 28.81 -15.50 -17.51
CA ILE A 393 30.18 -15.53 -17.00
C ILE A 393 31.12 -15.81 -18.18
N THR A 394 32.04 -14.90 -18.45
CA THR A 394 33.15 -15.12 -19.38
C THR A 394 34.37 -15.51 -18.57
N ALA A 395 34.92 -16.69 -18.81
CA ALA A 395 36.10 -17.21 -18.13
C ALA A 395 37.22 -17.53 -19.14
N LYS A 396 38.34 -18.10 -18.69
CA LYS A 396 39.37 -18.61 -19.63
C LYS A 396 38.88 -19.85 -20.37
N GLU A 397 38.03 -20.63 -19.71
CA GLU A 397 37.52 -21.92 -20.13
C GLU A 397 36.40 -21.80 -21.16
N GLY A 398 35.70 -20.66 -21.19
CA GLY A 398 34.57 -20.44 -22.10
C GLY A 398 33.61 -19.36 -21.61
N ILE A 399 32.41 -19.36 -22.20
CA ILE A 399 31.28 -18.52 -21.80
C ILE A 399 30.21 -19.44 -21.23
N PHE A 400 29.73 -19.12 -20.03
CA PHE A 400 28.76 -19.93 -19.30
C PHE A 400 27.59 -19.07 -18.81
N VAL A 401 26.44 -19.69 -18.60
CA VAL A 401 25.26 -19.04 -18.05
C VAL A 401 24.86 -19.76 -16.76
N TYR A 402 24.64 -18.99 -15.70
CA TYR A 402 24.17 -19.46 -14.41
C TYR A 402 22.83 -18.83 -14.07
N ASN A 403 21.98 -19.58 -13.39
CA ASN A 403 20.73 -19.08 -12.80
C ASN A 403 20.92 -18.90 -11.29
N ALA A 404 20.35 -17.82 -10.79
CA ALA A 404 20.27 -17.48 -9.37
C ALA A 404 18.91 -16.86 -9.08
N LYS A 405 18.57 -16.71 -7.80
CA LYS A 405 17.37 -15.98 -7.37
C LYS A 405 17.75 -14.94 -6.34
N ILE A 406 17.30 -13.71 -6.55
CA ILE A 406 17.42 -12.63 -5.56
C ILE A 406 16.06 -12.48 -4.88
N LYS A 407 16.07 -12.34 -3.55
CA LYS A 407 14.88 -12.01 -2.77
C LYS A 407 15.01 -10.65 -2.09
N ILE A 408 13.90 -9.92 -2.03
CA ILE A 408 13.68 -8.83 -1.09
C ILE A 408 12.84 -9.43 0.06
N PRO A 409 13.30 -9.36 1.32
CA PRO A 409 12.51 -9.84 2.45
C PRO A 409 11.21 -9.04 2.58
N MET A 410 10.23 -9.60 3.28
CA MET A 410 8.95 -8.94 3.56
C MET A 410 9.09 -7.48 4.05
N ASN A 411 10.13 -7.18 4.84
CA ASN A 411 10.52 -5.80 5.19
C ASN A 411 11.66 -5.31 4.26
N PRO A 412 11.40 -4.53 3.21
CA PRO A 412 12.42 -4.05 2.30
C PRO A 412 13.31 -2.93 2.89
N PHE A 413 13.01 -2.46 4.11
CA PHE A 413 13.69 -1.35 4.76
C PHE A 413 14.78 -1.79 5.74
N VAL A 414 15.04 -3.09 5.87
CA VAL A 414 16.18 -3.60 6.64
C VAL A 414 17.52 -3.15 6.02
N SER A 415 18.61 -3.23 6.79
CA SER A 415 19.94 -2.83 6.32
C SER A 415 20.40 -3.57 5.05
N ARG A 416 19.90 -4.80 4.85
CA ARG A 416 20.16 -5.63 3.67
C ARG A 416 18.90 -5.89 2.86
N GLN A 417 18.66 -5.01 1.89
CA GLN A 417 17.48 -5.06 1.05
C GLN A 417 17.45 -6.25 0.08
N TYR A 418 18.61 -6.75 -0.36
CA TYR A 418 18.71 -7.88 -1.30
C TYR A 418 19.56 -9.00 -0.72
N GLN A 419 19.17 -10.21 -1.04
CA GLN A 419 19.90 -11.42 -0.66
C GLN A 419 19.68 -12.50 -1.71
N PHE A 420 20.68 -13.35 -1.93
CA PHE A 420 20.49 -14.53 -2.76
C PHE A 420 19.68 -15.59 -2.02
N VAL A 421 18.99 -16.44 -2.78
CA VAL A 421 18.38 -17.67 -2.29
C VAL A 421 19.40 -18.79 -2.47
N VAL A 422 19.64 -19.56 -1.41
CA VAL A 422 20.48 -20.77 -1.45
C VAL A 422 19.55 -21.96 -1.61
N GLU A 423 19.72 -22.75 -2.67
CA GLU A 423 18.88 -23.92 -2.97
C GLU A 423 19.46 -25.24 -2.47
#